data_AF-A0A928BKD7-F1
#
_entry.id   AF-A0A928BKD7-F1
#
_cell.length_a   1.000
_cell.length_b   1.000
_cell.length_c   1.000
_cell.angle_alpha   90.00
_cell.angle_beta   90.00
_cell.angle_gamma   90.00
#
_symmetry.space_group_name_H-M   'P 1'
#
loop_
_entity.id
_entity.type
_entity.pdbx_description
1 polymer ?
#
loop_
_entity_poly.entity_id
_entity_poly.type
_entity_poly.pdbx_seq_one_letter_code
_entity_poly.pdbx_strand_id
1 'polypeptide(L)'
;MKGKPTAGNSKSINYTVQDITAPFRKFGKVLFISAHTHLLYNTEDYDVSGLKVTEWNNGALCGNFWTTAVKSEHKLNLCTDGTPGGYRILTVDNGKISSLYKGIGKKKNYLFRAYDRNQMNLEASKLGSYTKGEITGVNKDNWIYINVWDYKPSWKITVQEFVTNSATTLEVSRMEECYDPLYMLMYAQGETDTTPQLTCTMFRAKANSATSMVTIRVEDEFGNSRMERMQRPKKFTVDVYADELTE
;
A
#
# COMPACT_ATOMS: atom_id res chain seq x y z
N MET A 1 40.80 30.00 6.13
CA MET A 1 39.65 30.08 7.08
C MET A 1 38.59 29.08 6.63
N LYS A 2 38.30 28.05 7.43
CA LYS A 2 37.23 27.09 7.16
C LYS A 2 35.91 27.68 7.67
N GLY A 3 35.10 28.25 6.78
CA GLY A 3 33.73 28.64 7.13
C GLY A 3 32.86 27.39 7.23
N LYS A 4 32.35 27.07 8.42
CA LYS A 4 31.23 26.13 8.56
C LYS A 4 30.01 26.75 7.87
N PRO A 5 29.24 26.01 7.04
CA PRO A 5 27.93 26.47 6.64
C PRO A 5 27.07 26.58 7.90
N THR A 6 26.67 27.80 8.26
CA THR A 6 25.60 28.00 9.24
C THR A 6 24.29 27.64 8.55
N ALA A 7 23.54 26.71 9.12
CA ALA A 7 22.18 26.45 8.70
C ALA A 7 21.39 27.75 8.87
N GLY A 8 21.10 28.43 7.76
CA GLY A 8 20.23 29.58 7.75
C GLY A 8 18.85 29.13 8.23
N ASN A 9 18.23 29.91 9.12
CA ASN A 9 16.84 29.75 9.53
C ASN A 9 15.96 29.68 8.28
N SER A 10 15.57 28.47 7.85
CA SER A 10 14.57 28.32 6.80
C SER A 10 13.25 28.84 7.37
N LYS A 11 12.82 30.03 6.96
CA LYS A 11 11.42 30.41 7.09
C LYS A 11 10.63 29.39 6.28
N SER A 12 9.82 28.56 6.94
CA SER A 12 8.87 27.70 6.24
C SER A 12 7.88 28.59 5.50
N ILE A 13 8.00 28.67 4.18
CA ILE A 13 6.98 29.26 3.33
C ILE A 13 5.96 28.15 3.10
N ASN A 14 4.76 28.31 3.65
CA ASN A 14 3.67 27.37 3.45
C ASN A 14 2.99 27.70 2.12
N TYR A 15 3.30 26.94 1.08
CA TYR A 15 2.57 26.98 -0.19
C TYR A 15 1.34 26.08 -0.12
N THR A 16 0.21 26.58 -0.62
CA THR A 16 -0.99 25.77 -0.82
C THR A 16 -0.89 24.97 -2.12
N VAL A 17 -1.77 23.97 -2.28
CA VAL A 17 -1.91 23.24 -3.56
C VAL A 17 -2.25 24.22 -4.71
N GLN A 18 -3.00 25.30 -4.43
CA GLN A 18 -3.30 26.32 -5.44
C GLN A 18 -2.07 27.10 -5.86
N ASP A 19 -1.17 27.42 -4.93
CA ASP A 19 0.07 28.14 -5.24
C ASP A 19 1.01 27.30 -6.10
N ILE A 20 1.13 26.01 -5.78
CA ILE A 20 1.99 25.06 -6.52
C ILE A 20 1.43 24.81 -7.93
N THR A 21 0.11 24.74 -8.07
CA THR A 21 -0.54 24.39 -9.35
C THR A 21 -0.78 25.60 -10.27
N ALA A 22 -0.79 26.83 -9.74
CA ALA A 22 -1.07 28.04 -10.50
C ALA A 22 -0.22 28.21 -11.80
N PRO A 23 1.10 27.94 -11.81
CA PRO A 23 1.91 28.05 -13.03
C PRO A 23 1.51 27.08 -14.14
N PHE A 24 0.78 26.01 -13.81
CA PHE A 24 0.43 24.94 -14.74
C PHE A 24 -1.00 25.02 -15.30
N ARG A 25 -1.80 26.01 -14.87
CA ARG A 25 -3.22 26.16 -15.30
C ARG A 25 -3.41 26.17 -16.81
N LYS A 26 -2.44 26.71 -17.56
CA LYS A 26 -2.48 26.77 -19.04
C LYS A 26 -2.54 25.40 -19.73
N PHE A 27 -2.20 24.31 -19.04
CA PHE A 27 -2.14 22.96 -19.63
C PHE A 27 -3.48 22.21 -19.53
N GLY A 28 -4.45 22.68 -18.73
CA GLY A 28 -5.77 22.06 -18.55
C GLY A 28 -5.76 20.73 -17.78
N LYS A 29 -4.74 19.88 -17.94
CA LYS A 29 -4.49 18.69 -17.13
C LYS A 29 -3.00 18.49 -16.87
N VAL A 30 -2.63 18.12 -15.64
CA VAL A 30 -1.26 17.86 -15.22
C VAL A 30 -1.20 16.60 -14.34
N LEU A 31 -0.22 15.75 -14.63
CA LEU A 31 0.19 14.65 -13.76
C LEU A 31 1.47 15.07 -13.01
N PHE A 32 1.41 15.12 -11.68
CA PHE A 32 2.59 15.24 -10.83
C PHE A 32 3.11 13.86 -10.44
N ILE A 33 4.43 13.68 -10.52
CA ILE A 33 5.11 12.52 -9.97
C ILE A 33 5.90 12.99 -8.76
N SER A 34 5.52 12.52 -7.59
CA SER A 34 6.11 12.90 -6.30
C SER A 34 6.76 11.70 -5.61
N ALA A 35 7.49 11.96 -4.52
CA ALA A 35 8.20 10.96 -3.74
C ALA A 35 8.48 11.52 -2.33
N HIS A 36 9.61 11.14 -1.71
CA HIS A 36 10.07 11.58 -0.38
C HIS A 36 9.25 11.07 0.82
N THR A 37 7.96 10.78 0.67
CA THR A 37 7.09 10.36 1.79
C THR A 37 7.25 8.90 2.20
N HIS A 38 7.90 8.07 1.38
CA HIS A 38 7.97 6.61 1.56
C HIS A 38 6.58 5.95 1.60
N LEU A 39 5.62 6.54 0.89
CA LEU A 39 4.27 6.00 0.66
C LEU A 39 4.10 5.70 -0.82
N LEU A 40 3.20 4.81 -1.19
CA LEU A 40 2.82 4.60 -2.59
C LEU A 40 1.32 4.83 -2.73
N TYR A 41 0.97 5.87 -3.47
CA TYR A 41 -0.42 6.17 -3.76
C TYR A 41 -0.57 6.88 -5.10
N ASN A 42 -1.78 6.78 -5.64
CA ASN A 42 -2.23 7.57 -6.77
C ASN A 42 -3.52 8.27 -6.39
N THR A 43 -3.64 9.54 -6.73
CA THR A 43 -4.91 10.25 -6.64
C THR A 43 -5.73 10.00 -7.89
N GLU A 44 -7.04 10.18 -7.78
CA GLU A 44 -7.88 10.40 -8.95
C GLU A 44 -7.63 11.80 -9.52
N ASP A 45 -8.21 12.09 -10.69
CA ASP A 45 -8.24 13.46 -11.19
C ASP A 45 -9.07 14.33 -10.24
N TYR A 46 -8.47 15.40 -9.69
CA TYR A 46 -9.17 16.40 -8.90
C TYR A 46 -8.98 17.80 -9.50
N ASP A 47 -9.98 18.67 -9.34
CA ASP A 47 -9.94 20.04 -9.86
C ASP A 47 -9.27 20.99 -8.86
N VAL A 48 -8.29 21.76 -9.35
CA VAL A 48 -7.67 22.86 -8.62
C VAL A 48 -7.80 24.13 -9.43
N SER A 49 -8.89 24.87 -9.17
CA SER A 49 -9.18 26.14 -9.84
C SER A 49 -9.20 26.02 -11.37
N GLY A 50 -9.88 25.00 -11.89
CA GLY A 50 -10.01 24.73 -13.33
C GLY A 50 -8.85 23.96 -13.97
N LEU A 51 -7.83 23.56 -13.18
CA LEU A 51 -6.80 22.62 -13.61
C LEU A 51 -7.14 21.22 -13.12
N LYS A 52 -7.21 20.23 -14.02
CA LYS A 52 -7.26 18.82 -13.61
C LYS A 52 -5.89 18.35 -13.16
N VAL A 53 -5.79 17.89 -11.93
CA VAL A 53 -4.55 17.43 -11.31
C VAL A 53 -4.67 15.96 -10.96
N THR A 54 -3.63 15.19 -11.28
CA THR A 54 -3.41 13.84 -10.78
C THR A 54 -2.04 13.84 -10.08
N GLU A 55 -1.90 13.16 -8.95
CA GLU A 55 -0.62 12.92 -8.30
C GLU A 55 -0.36 11.41 -8.23
N TRP A 56 0.81 11.01 -8.69
CA TRP A 56 1.35 9.67 -8.52
C TRP A 56 2.57 9.75 -7.60
N ASN A 57 2.38 9.48 -6.32
CA ASN A 57 3.47 9.46 -5.34
C ASN A 57 4.15 8.10 -5.35
N ASN A 58 5.47 8.07 -5.54
CA ASN A 58 6.24 6.85 -5.60
C ASN A 58 6.74 6.44 -4.21
N GLY A 59 6.69 5.12 -3.95
CA GLY A 59 7.36 4.51 -2.81
C GLY A 59 8.88 4.65 -2.91
N ALA A 60 9.60 4.13 -1.92
CA ALA A 60 11.04 4.24 -1.85
C ALA A 60 11.73 2.89 -2.09
N LEU A 61 12.85 2.91 -2.80
CA LEU A 61 13.65 1.71 -3.06
C LEU A 61 14.15 1.06 -1.77
N CYS A 62 14.47 1.89 -0.78
CA CYS A 62 14.90 1.47 0.54
C CYS A 62 13.75 1.06 1.48
N GLY A 63 12.51 0.88 0.97
CA GLY A 63 11.34 0.78 1.84
C GLY A 63 11.31 1.98 2.76
N ASN A 64 11.19 1.79 4.07
CA ASN A 64 11.46 2.83 5.04
C ASN A 64 12.92 2.77 5.54
N PHE A 65 13.83 3.48 4.85
CA PHE A 65 15.24 3.65 5.23
C PHE A 65 15.99 2.35 5.57
N TRP A 66 15.63 1.24 4.91
CA TRP A 66 16.17 -0.09 5.15
C TRP A 66 15.94 -0.62 6.59
N THR A 67 15.16 0.07 7.43
CA THR A 67 15.04 -0.28 8.86
C THR A 67 14.41 -1.65 9.00
N THR A 68 13.31 -1.89 8.30
CA THR A 68 12.62 -3.17 8.24
C THR A 68 13.51 -4.25 7.61
N ALA A 69 14.36 -3.90 6.63
CA ALA A 69 15.27 -4.85 6.00
C ALA A 69 16.48 -5.26 6.87
N VAL A 70 16.92 -4.38 7.79
CA VAL A 70 18.10 -4.59 8.64
C VAL A 70 17.72 -5.18 10.00
N LYS A 71 16.61 -4.74 10.58
CA LYS A 71 16.17 -5.14 11.92
C LYS A 71 15.29 -6.39 11.91
N SER A 72 14.53 -6.63 10.85
CA SER A 72 13.73 -7.85 10.74
C SER A 72 14.63 -9.06 10.52
N GLU A 73 14.41 -10.12 11.30
CA GLU A 73 15.06 -11.42 11.09
C GLU A 73 14.81 -11.96 9.67
N HIS A 74 13.68 -11.57 9.07
CA HIS A 74 13.22 -12.00 7.76
C HIS A 74 13.57 -11.03 6.62
N LYS A 75 14.31 -9.94 6.91
CA LYS A 75 14.77 -8.93 5.94
C LYS A 75 13.64 -8.36 5.05
N LEU A 76 12.44 -8.23 5.62
CA LEU A 76 11.31 -7.60 4.94
C LEU A 76 11.61 -6.12 4.69
N ASN A 77 11.76 -5.70 3.44
CA ASN A 77 11.95 -4.29 3.12
C ASN A 77 10.60 -3.64 2.76
N LEU A 78 9.99 -2.90 3.69
CA LEU A 78 8.68 -2.28 3.53
C LEU A 78 8.75 -0.76 3.77
N CYS A 79 7.99 -0.01 2.97
CA CYS A 79 7.52 1.35 3.22
C CYS A 79 6.58 1.40 4.45
N THR A 80 6.32 2.60 4.96
CA THR A 80 5.52 2.82 6.18
C THR A 80 4.02 2.53 6.03
N ASP A 81 3.57 2.34 4.79
CA ASP A 81 2.22 1.93 4.39
C ASP A 81 2.13 0.44 4.00
N GLY A 82 3.19 -0.34 4.26
CA GLY A 82 3.28 -1.76 3.94
C GLY A 82 3.62 -2.10 2.48
N THR A 83 3.81 -1.09 1.63
CA THR A 83 4.31 -1.27 0.26
C THR A 83 5.71 -1.89 0.29
N PRO A 84 6.03 -2.92 -0.51
CA PRO A 84 7.39 -3.41 -0.64
C PRO A 84 8.33 -2.33 -1.14
N GLY A 85 9.54 -2.25 -0.60
CA GLY A 85 10.58 -1.36 -1.13
C GLY A 85 10.80 -1.64 -2.62
N GLY A 86 10.84 -0.58 -3.43
CA GLY A 86 10.69 -0.72 -4.89
C GLY A 86 10.74 0.60 -5.64
N TYR A 87 10.42 0.53 -6.93
CA TYR A 87 10.44 1.66 -7.84
C TYR A 87 9.28 1.58 -8.84
N ARG A 88 8.79 2.74 -9.29
CA ARG A 88 7.84 2.83 -10.38
C ARG A 88 8.56 2.84 -11.73
N ILE A 89 8.09 2.02 -12.66
CA ILE A 89 8.47 2.03 -14.06
C ILE A 89 7.42 2.86 -14.80
N LEU A 90 7.86 3.96 -15.41
CA LEU A 90 7.01 4.82 -16.22
C LEU A 90 7.34 4.61 -17.68
N THR A 91 6.31 4.34 -18.50
CA THR A 91 6.46 4.30 -19.95
C THR A 91 5.68 5.47 -20.53
N VAL A 92 6.35 6.27 -21.37
CA VAL A 92 5.73 7.37 -22.09
C VAL A 92 5.81 7.04 -23.57
N ASP A 93 4.66 6.88 -24.20
CA ASP A 93 4.54 6.59 -25.62
C ASP A 93 3.48 7.49 -26.27
N ASN A 94 3.94 8.40 -27.14
CA ASN A 94 3.11 9.36 -27.87
C ASN A 94 2.05 10.07 -26.99
N GLY A 95 2.48 10.55 -25.82
CA GLY A 95 1.62 11.26 -24.86
C GLY A 95 0.76 10.37 -23.95
N LYS A 96 0.78 9.04 -24.15
CA LYS A 96 0.20 8.07 -23.20
C LYS A 96 1.24 7.72 -22.15
N ILE A 97 0.83 7.76 -20.88
CA ILE A 97 1.69 7.43 -19.74
C ILE A 97 1.12 6.19 -19.05
N SER A 98 1.93 5.16 -18.90
CA SER A 98 1.63 3.98 -18.08
C SER A 98 2.59 3.89 -16.90
N SER A 99 2.12 3.28 -15.81
CA SER A 99 2.94 3.00 -14.63
C SER A 99 2.80 1.56 -14.17
N LEU A 100 3.92 1.01 -13.70
CA LEU A 100 3.95 -0.23 -12.94
C LEU A 100 4.87 -0.06 -11.74
N TYR A 101 4.38 -0.30 -10.53
CA TYR A 101 5.25 -0.40 -9.37
C TYR A 101 5.91 -1.78 -9.28
N LYS A 102 7.23 -1.80 -9.09
CA LYS A 102 8.05 -3.00 -9.03
C LYS A 102 8.79 -3.08 -7.69
N GLY A 103 8.33 -3.99 -6.82
CA GLY A 103 9.05 -4.35 -5.60
C GLY A 103 10.40 -5.00 -5.90
N ILE A 104 11.42 -4.69 -5.10
CA ILE A 104 12.74 -5.35 -5.16
C ILE A 104 12.59 -6.82 -4.79
N GLY A 105 13.26 -7.71 -5.53
CA GLY A 105 13.18 -9.17 -5.32
C GLY A 105 11.84 -9.81 -5.71
N LYS A 106 10.82 -9.03 -6.10
CA LYS A 106 9.48 -9.53 -6.43
C LYS A 106 9.27 -9.78 -7.91
N LYS A 107 8.24 -10.55 -8.27
CA LYS A 107 7.73 -10.57 -9.65
C LYS A 107 7.10 -9.23 -10.03
N LYS A 108 7.03 -8.94 -11.34
CA LYS A 108 6.41 -7.70 -11.86
C LYS A 108 4.94 -7.57 -11.49
N ASN A 109 4.22 -8.68 -11.40
CA ASN A 109 2.81 -8.71 -11.01
C ASN A 109 2.62 -8.90 -9.49
N TYR A 110 3.59 -8.57 -8.64
CA TYR A 110 3.35 -8.57 -7.20
C TYR A 110 2.61 -7.28 -6.79
N LEU A 111 1.30 -7.26 -7.08
CA LEU A 111 0.45 -6.07 -7.01
C LEU A 111 -0.23 -5.87 -5.65
N PHE A 112 -0.35 -6.91 -4.84
CA PHE A 112 -1.04 -6.82 -3.56
C PHE A 112 -0.52 -7.82 -2.53
N ARG A 113 -0.92 -7.61 -1.26
CA ARG A 113 -0.86 -8.60 -0.18
C ARG A 113 -2.22 -8.76 0.45
N ALA A 114 -2.61 -10.00 0.74
CA ALA A 114 -3.86 -10.33 1.41
C ALA A 114 -3.65 -10.89 2.82
N TYR A 115 -4.54 -10.51 3.73
CA TYR A 115 -4.54 -10.89 5.15
C TYR A 115 -5.89 -11.51 5.52
N ASP A 116 -5.86 -12.52 6.38
CA ASP A 116 -7.07 -13.06 7.00
C ASP A 116 -7.27 -12.45 8.38
N ARG A 117 -8.30 -11.61 8.53
CA ARG A 117 -8.59 -10.90 9.78
C ARG A 117 -8.82 -11.86 10.95
N ASN A 118 -9.27 -13.08 10.65
CA ASN A 118 -9.50 -14.12 11.65
C ASN A 118 -8.22 -14.50 12.42
N GLN A 119 -7.02 -14.27 11.87
CA GLN A 119 -5.75 -14.60 12.55
C GLN A 119 -5.03 -13.36 13.09
N MET A 120 -5.54 -12.16 12.83
CA MET A 120 -4.94 -10.94 13.36
C MET A 120 -5.35 -10.74 14.83
N ASN A 121 -4.35 -10.50 15.67
CA ASN A 121 -4.54 -10.14 17.07
C ASN A 121 -3.41 -9.22 17.55
N LEU A 122 -3.36 -8.00 17.00
CA LEU A 122 -2.40 -7.00 17.45
C LEU A 122 -2.89 -6.35 18.75
N GLU A 123 -2.04 -6.31 19.78
CA GLU A 123 -2.36 -5.67 21.04
C GLU A 123 -2.27 -4.14 20.92
N ALA A 124 -3.36 -3.42 21.21
CA ALA A 124 -3.38 -1.96 21.11
C ALA A 124 -2.31 -1.29 21.98
N SER A 125 -1.96 -1.88 23.13
CA SER A 125 -0.90 -1.39 24.03
C SER A 125 0.47 -1.35 23.38
N LYS A 126 0.73 -2.19 22.36
CA LYS A 126 1.99 -2.20 21.59
C LYS A 126 1.99 -1.19 20.44
N LEU A 127 0.83 -0.66 20.07
CA LEU A 127 0.67 0.22 18.91
C LEU A 127 0.51 1.71 19.26
N GLY A 128 0.23 2.04 20.53
CA GLY A 128 0.00 3.42 20.94
C GLY A 128 -1.23 4.01 20.22
N SER A 129 -1.05 5.13 19.51
CA SER A 129 -2.13 5.79 18.75
C SER A 129 -2.38 5.19 17.36
N TYR A 130 -1.57 4.24 16.91
CA TYR A 130 -1.65 3.66 15.57
C TYR A 130 -2.61 2.45 15.51
N THR A 131 -3.91 2.68 15.74
CA THR A 131 -4.90 1.59 15.89
C THR A 131 -6.03 1.58 14.85
N LYS A 132 -6.01 2.51 13.89
CA LYS A 132 -7.04 2.60 12.84
C LYS A 132 -7.07 1.37 11.93
N GLY A 133 -8.22 1.12 11.29
CA GLY A 133 -8.40 0.02 10.34
C GLY A 133 -8.76 -1.33 10.94
N GLU A 134 -9.28 -1.36 12.18
CA GLU A 134 -9.76 -2.57 12.86
C GLU A 134 -8.67 -3.67 13.00
N ILE A 135 -7.39 -3.27 13.08
CA ILE A 135 -6.24 -4.19 13.11
C ILE A 135 -5.95 -4.79 14.49
N THR A 136 -6.50 -4.21 15.55
CA THR A 136 -6.26 -4.62 16.94
C THR A 136 -7.27 -5.62 17.46
N GLY A 137 -6.84 -6.46 18.40
CA GLY A 137 -7.69 -7.44 19.08
C GLY A 137 -8.20 -8.55 18.17
N VAL A 138 -8.89 -9.51 18.77
CA VAL A 138 -9.49 -10.63 18.04
C VAL A 138 -10.78 -10.18 17.36
N ASN A 139 -10.87 -10.39 16.04
CA ASN A 139 -12.11 -10.30 15.28
C ASN A 139 -12.22 -11.59 14.45
N LYS A 140 -13.40 -12.23 14.49
CA LYS A 140 -13.67 -13.51 13.80
C LYS A 140 -14.83 -13.38 12.80
N ASP A 141 -15.06 -12.17 12.28
CA ASP A 141 -16.16 -11.87 11.36
C ASP A 141 -15.84 -12.24 9.89
N ASN A 142 -14.77 -13.02 9.67
CA ASN A 142 -14.35 -13.52 8.36
C ASN A 142 -13.97 -12.43 7.34
N TRP A 143 -13.49 -11.29 7.82
CA TRP A 143 -12.94 -10.26 6.95
C TRP A 143 -11.61 -10.69 6.33
N ILE A 144 -11.43 -10.32 5.08
CA ILE A 144 -10.19 -10.48 4.32
C ILE A 144 -9.74 -9.08 3.94
N TYR A 145 -8.52 -8.69 4.32
CA TYR A 145 -7.94 -7.40 3.98
C TYR A 145 -6.96 -7.55 2.82
N ILE A 146 -6.93 -6.59 1.91
CA ILE A 146 -6.15 -6.66 0.67
C ILE A 146 -5.51 -5.30 0.43
N ASN A 147 -4.19 -5.20 0.60
CA ASN A 147 -3.44 -3.97 0.31
C ASN A 147 -2.99 -4.02 -1.16
N VAL A 148 -3.61 -3.21 -2.03
CA VAL A 148 -3.38 -3.20 -3.48
C VAL A 148 -2.51 -2.01 -3.88
N TRP A 149 -1.21 -2.24 -4.02
CA TRP A 149 -0.23 -1.19 -4.29
C TRP A 149 -0.38 -0.62 -5.71
N ASP A 150 -0.01 0.66 -5.88
CA ASP A 150 -0.14 1.41 -7.15
C ASP A 150 -1.56 1.44 -7.72
N TYR A 151 -2.58 1.15 -6.89
CA TYR A 151 -3.98 1.11 -7.29
C TYR A 151 -4.41 2.40 -7.98
N LYS A 152 -5.20 2.24 -9.05
CA LYS A 152 -5.95 3.31 -9.69
C LYS A 152 -7.42 2.87 -9.80
N PRO A 153 -8.38 3.80 -9.89
CA PRO A 153 -9.81 3.45 -9.98
C PRO A 153 -10.19 2.58 -11.18
N SER A 154 -9.35 2.57 -12.22
CA SER A 154 -9.48 1.69 -13.39
C SER A 154 -9.15 0.22 -13.11
N TRP A 155 -8.51 -0.09 -11.97
CA TRP A 155 -8.10 -1.44 -11.64
C TRP A 155 -9.29 -2.27 -11.17
N LYS A 156 -9.25 -3.56 -11.48
CA LYS A 156 -10.29 -4.51 -11.07
C LYS A 156 -9.78 -5.40 -9.94
N ILE A 157 -10.52 -5.43 -8.83
CA ILE A 157 -10.27 -6.32 -7.70
C ILE A 157 -11.46 -7.28 -7.60
N THR A 158 -11.19 -8.58 -7.67
CA THR A 158 -12.21 -9.61 -7.54
C THR A 158 -11.82 -10.60 -6.45
N VAL A 159 -12.77 -10.92 -5.57
CA VAL A 159 -12.61 -11.92 -4.52
C VAL A 159 -13.69 -12.98 -4.72
N GLN A 160 -13.29 -14.24 -4.85
CA GLN A 160 -14.19 -15.38 -5.01
C GLN A 160 -13.99 -16.36 -3.87
N GLU A 161 -15.05 -16.62 -3.12
CA GLU A 161 -15.09 -17.64 -2.07
C GLU A 161 -15.60 -18.96 -2.63
N PHE A 162 -14.92 -20.06 -2.28
CA PHE A 162 -15.30 -21.40 -2.67
C PHE A 162 -15.83 -22.17 -1.46
N VAL A 163 -17.11 -22.53 -1.50
CA VAL A 163 -17.80 -23.35 -0.49
C VAL A 163 -18.47 -24.49 -1.23
N THR A 164 -18.17 -25.74 -0.84
CA THR A 164 -18.67 -27.02 -1.39
C THR A 164 -19.51 -26.91 -2.67
N ASN A 165 -18.87 -27.17 -3.83
CA ASN A 165 -19.47 -27.15 -5.17
C ASN A 165 -20.02 -25.81 -5.67
N SER A 166 -19.73 -24.68 -4.99
CA SER A 166 -20.13 -23.35 -5.43
C SER A 166 -19.00 -22.33 -5.26
N ALA A 167 -19.00 -21.33 -6.13
CA ALA A 167 -18.12 -20.17 -6.07
C ALA A 167 -18.97 -18.90 -6.02
N THR A 168 -18.74 -18.07 -5.01
CA THR A 168 -19.47 -16.82 -4.81
C THR A 168 -18.50 -15.65 -4.91
N THR A 169 -18.81 -14.68 -5.77
CA THR A 169 -18.08 -13.41 -5.81
C THR A 169 -18.48 -12.58 -4.60
N LEU A 170 -17.49 -12.20 -3.78
CA LEU A 170 -17.70 -11.35 -2.62
C LEU A 170 -17.66 -9.87 -3.01
N GLU A 171 -18.44 -9.05 -2.32
CA GLU A 171 -18.35 -7.60 -2.43
C GLU A 171 -17.01 -7.10 -1.88
N VAL A 172 -16.33 -6.27 -2.66
CA VAL A 172 -15.07 -5.64 -2.29
C VAL A 172 -15.32 -4.16 -2.02
N SER A 173 -14.93 -3.68 -0.85
CA SER A 173 -15.02 -2.27 -0.47
C SER A 173 -13.66 -1.72 -0.07
N ARG A 174 -13.40 -0.45 -0.36
CA ARG A 174 -12.18 0.25 0.08
C ARG A 174 -12.31 0.58 1.57
N MET A 175 -11.22 0.44 2.31
CA MET A 175 -11.16 0.84 3.71
C MET A 175 -10.63 2.27 3.80
N GLU A 176 -11.35 3.11 4.55
CA GLU A 176 -10.83 4.42 4.93
C GLU A 176 -9.87 4.25 6.12
N GLU A 177 -8.75 4.99 6.07
CA GLU A 177 -7.79 5.11 7.18
C GLU A 177 -7.38 3.77 7.82
N CYS A 178 -6.70 2.91 7.07
CA CYS A 178 -6.17 1.64 7.59
C CYS A 178 -4.64 1.66 7.63
N TYR A 179 -4.03 1.12 8.69
CA TYR A 179 -2.60 0.79 8.65
C TYR A 179 -2.40 -0.59 8.02
N ASP A 180 -1.27 -0.81 7.36
CA ASP A 180 -0.93 -2.13 6.84
C ASP A 180 -0.69 -3.15 7.97
N PRO A 181 -1.44 -4.27 8.01
CA PRO A 181 -1.32 -5.26 9.08
C PRO A 181 0.10 -5.78 9.30
N LEU A 182 0.86 -6.09 8.23
CA LEU A 182 2.21 -6.64 8.37
C LEU A 182 3.17 -5.61 8.94
N TYR A 183 3.13 -4.38 8.44
CA TYR A 183 3.96 -3.30 8.98
C TYR A 183 3.67 -3.08 10.47
N MET A 184 2.39 -3.14 10.86
CA MET A 184 1.98 -2.99 12.26
C MET A 184 2.39 -4.16 13.15
N LEU A 185 2.43 -5.39 12.63
CA LEU A 185 2.98 -6.54 13.32
C LEU A 185 4.47 -6.34 13.61
N MET A 186 5.24 -5.94 12.60
CA MET A 186 6.68 -5.65 12.75
C MET A 186 6.93 -4.52 13.75
N TYR A 187 6.13 -3.46 13.70
CA TYR A 187 6.21 -2.35 14.67
C TYR A 187 5.92 -2.83 16.10
N ALA A 188 4.87 -3.63 16.31
CA ALA A 188 4.51 -4.19 17.62
C ALA A 188 5.61 -5.10 18.20
N GLN A 189 6.35 -5.79 17.33
CA GLN A 189 7.45 -6.69 17.69
C GLN A 189 8.80 -5.96 17.85
N GLY A 190 8.86 -4.65 17.56
CA GLY A 190 10.09 -3.87 17.63
C GLY A 190 11.05 -4.11 16.47
N GLU A 191 10.62 -4.77 15.39
CA GLU A 191 11.40 -4.96 14.16
C GLU A 191 11.50 -3.67 13.34
N THR A 192 10.76 -2.62 13.70
CA THR A 192 10.97 -1.26 13.21
C THR A 192 10.54 -0.23 14.26
N ASP A 193 11.20 0.92 14.28
CA ASP A 193 10.94 2.07 15.17
C ASP A 193 10.35 3.27 14.43
N THR A 194 10.04 3.10 13.15
CA THR A 194 9.59 4.19 12.28
C THR A 194 8.08 4.30 12.26
N THR A 195 7.61 5.54 12.31
CA THR A 195 6.18 5.88 12.40
C THR A 195 5.37 5.22 11.28
N PRO A 196 4.42 4.33 11.62
CA PRO A 196 3.48 3.79 10.66
C PRO A 196 2.66 4.89 10.00
N GLN A 197 2.31 4.71 8.73
CA GLN A 197 1.47 5.63 7.97
C GLN A 197 0.24 4.89 7.48
N LEU A 198 -0.88 5.61 7.38
CA LEU A 198 -2.11 5.05 6.85
C LEU A 198 -1.91 4.75 5.36
N THR A 199 -2.33 3.56 4.94
CA THR A 199 -2.46 3.24 3.52
C THR A 199 -3.83 3.70 3.03
N CYS A 200 -3.84 4.28 1.83
CA CYS A 200 -5.08 4.55 1.10
C CYS A 200 -5.45 3.42 0.14
N THR A 201 -4.67 2.34 0.08
CA THR A 201 -4.82 1.25 -0.88
C THR A 201 -5.32 -0.05 -0.26
N MET A 202 -5.92 0.03 0.93
CA MET A 202 -6.51 -1.13 1.60
C MET A 202 -7.96 -1.35 1.16
N PHE A 203 -8.29 -2.61 0.87
CA PHE A 203 -9.62 -3.09 0.55
C PHE A 203 -10.00 -4.24 1.47
N ARG A 204 -11.30 -4.52 1.59
CA ARG A 204 -11.80 -5.67 2.32
C ARG A 204 -12.96 -6.38 1.61
N ALA A 205 -13.08 -7.66 1.86
CA ALA A 205 -14.22 -8.49 1.50
C ALA A 205 -14.62 -9.38 2.69
N LYS A 206 -15.92 -9.61 2.88
CA LYS A 206 -16.44 -10.47 3.94
C LYS A 206 -16.76 -11.85 3.38
N ALA A 207 -16.04 -12.86 3.83
CA ALA A 207 -16.33 -14.24 3.46
C ALA A 207 -17.41 -14.84 4.37
N ASN A 208 -18.13 -15.84 3.86
CA ASN A 208 -19.20 -16.50 4.59
C ASN A 208 -18.68 -17.54 5.60
N SER A 209 -17.55 -18.19 5.28
CA SER A 209 -16.91 -19.19 6.15
C SER A 209 -15.57 -18.69 6.69
N ALA A 210 -15.13 -19.23 7.83
CA ALA A 210 -13.80 -18.95 8.39
C ALA A 210 -12.68 -19.77 7.75
N THR A 211 -13.03 -20.81 6.99
CA THR A 211 -12.09 -21.84 6.49
C THR A 211 -12.19 -22.10 4.99
N SER A 212 -13.09 -21.41 4.29
CA SER A 212 -13.26 -21.51 2.84
C SER A 212 -11.99 -21.06 2.12
N MET A 213 -11.70 -21.72 1.00
CA MET A 213 -10.67 -21.23 0.07
C MET A 213 -11.18 -19.95 -0.59
N VAL A 214 -10.31 -18.96 -0.71
CA VAL A 214 -10.62 -17.72 -1.42
C VAL A 214 -9.61 -17.49 -2.53
N THR A 215 -10.08 -17.07 -3.70
CA THR A 215 -9.23 -16.59 -4.78
C THR A 215 -9.36 -15.08 -4.88
N ILE A 216 -8.23 -14.39 -4.82
CA ILE A 216 -8.14 -12.94 -4.96
C ILE A 216 -7.43 -12.67 -6.27
N ARG A 217 -8.01 -11.83 -7.13
CA ARG A 217 -7.39 -11.37 -8.37
C ARG A 217 -7.43 -9.85 -8.43
N VAL A 218 -6.28 -9.27 -8.77
CA VAL A 218 -6.11 -7.85 -9.08
C VAL A 218 -5.61 -7.74 -10.52
N GLU A 219 -6.21 -6.83 -11.28
CA GLU A 219 -5.88 -6.55 -12.68
C GLU A 219 -5.77 -5.04 -12.89
N ASP A 220 -4.66 -4.60 -13.49
CA ASP A 220 -4.42 -3.19 -13.82
C ASP A 220 -5.04 -2.80 -15.19
N GLU A 221 -5.04 -1.50 -15.52
CA GLU A 221 -5.56 -1.02 -16.82
C GLU A 221 -4.80 -1.52 -18.06
N PHE A 222 -3.65 -2.17 -17.88
CA PHE A 222 -2.81 -2.71 -18.96
C PHE A 222 -2.94 -4.23 -19.10
N GLY A 223 -3.82 -4.86 -18.31
CA GLY A 223 -4.05 -6.30 -18.32
C GLY A 223 -3.01 -7.12 -17.53
N ASN A 224 -2.09 -6.48 -16.80
CA ASN A 224 -1.26 -7.20 -15.86
C ASN A 224 -2.15 -7.65 -14.70
N SER A 225 -2.10 -8.94 -14.40
CA SER A 225 -2.89 -9.51 -13.32
C SER A 225 -2.06 -10.37 -12.36
N ARG A 226 -2.51 -10.37 -11.12
CA ARG A 226 -2.03 -11.26 -10.05
C ARG A 226 -3.21 -12.00 -9.48
N MET A 227 -3.00 -13.27 -9.19
CA MET A 227 -3.94 -14.09 -8.47
C MET A 227 -3.25 -14.71 -7.25
N GLU A 228 -3.94 -14.71 -6.11
CA GLU A 228 -3.59 -15.47 -4.92
C GLU A 228 -4.73 -16.43 -4.59
N ARG A 229 -4.41 -17.69 -4.31
CA ARG A 229 -5.33 -18.64 -3.68
C ARG A 229 -4.98 -18.72 -2.20
N MET A 230 -5.84 -18.20 -1.36
CA MET A 230 -5.65 -18.16 0.09
C MET A 230 -6.44 -19.28 0.75
N GLN A 231 -5.73 -20.25 1.32
CA GLN A 231 -6.34 -21.20 2.25
C GLN A 231 -6.59 -20.50 3.58
N ARG A 232 -7.82 -20.56 4.07
CA ARG A 232 -8.24 -19.91 5.31
C ARG A 232 -8.35 -20.91 6.47
N PRO A 233 -8.07 -20.49 7.71
CA PRO A 233 -7.52 -19.18 8.06
C PRO A 233 -6.03 -19.04 7.71
N LYS A 234 -5.62 -17.93 7.09
CA LYS A 234 -4.19 -17.65 6.78
C LYS A 234 -3.46 -17.18 8.03
N LYS A 235 -2.44 -17.92 8.47
CA LYS A 235 -1.66 -17.59 9.67
C LYS A 235 -1.06 -16.18 9.58
N PHE A 236 -1.14 -15.42 10.68
CA PHE A 236 -0.65 -14.04 10.73
C PHE A 236 0.64 -13.93 11.54
N THR A 237 1.77 -14.23 10.88
CA THR A 237 3.13 -14.09 11.42
C THR A 237 4.07 -13.56 10.35
N VAL A 238 5.17 -12.91 10.76
CA VAL A 238 6.15 -12.31 9.84
C VAL A 238 6.68 -13.33 8.83
N ASP A 239 7.04 -14.54 9.27
CA ASP A 239 7.58 -15.63 8.44
C ASP A 239 6.70 -15.94 7.23
N VAL A 240 5.38 -16.09 7.46
CA VAL A 240 4.40 -16.47 6.44
C VAL A 240 4.37 -15.44 5.32
N TYR A 241 4.51 -14.15 5.64
CA TYR A 241 4.51 -13.07 4.66
C TYR A 241 5.90 -12.74 4.10
N ALA A 242 6.97 -13.21 4.74
CA ALA A 242 8.32 -13.14 4.22
C ALA A 242 8.57 -14.18 3.12
N ASP A 243 7.99 -15.37 3.24
CA ASP A 243 8.14 -16.44 2.24
C ASP A 243 7.51 -16.07 0.89
N GLU A 244 6.48 -15.20 0.89
CA GLU A 244 5.88 -14.61 -0.31
C GLU A 244 6.88 -13.76 -1.14
N LEU A 245 8.09 -13.48 -0.62
CA LEU A 245 9.16 -12.75 -1.32
C LEU A 245 10.01 -13.58 -2.28
N THR A 246 9.88 -14.91 -2.31
CA THR A 246 10.79 -15.79 -3.06
C THR A 246 10.24 -16.36 -4.37
N GLU A 247 8.95 -16.17 -4.67
CA GLU A 247 8.34 -16.66 -5.91
C GLU A 247 8.23 -15.62 -7.02
#